data_AF-A0A1V9YBZ0-F1
#
_entry.id   AF-A0A1V9YBZ0-F1
#
_cell.length_a   1.000
_cell.length_b   1.000
_cell.length_c   1.000
_cell.angle_alpha   90.00
_cell.angle_beta   90.00
_cell.angle_gamma   90.00
#
_symmetry.space_group_name_H-M   'P 1'
#
loop_
_entity.id
_entity.type
_entity.pdbx_description
1 polymer ?
#
loop_
_entity_poly.entity_id
_entity_poly.type
_entity_poly.pdbx_seq_one_letter_code
_entity_poly.pdbx_strand_id
1 'polypeptide(L)'
;MKLLSTVALVAMALNHVEGHGRLIAPPHRGYIGKLPQFKDVVPTDYSDHGLNAGGIQQTKGGKHGVCGDPYNGARDHETGGMYGLFPTHGSKVIGACYAPGATVDLQVQITANHKGFFEFGLCKLNGKGDKETEECFQTLTQPNGEKQWQLPAGNDFFKMQYTLPKDVKCDGDSHCVLRWWYAGGNNPGVGLEGQEQFWNCADIYISDSCGSTPTSSPKTDAPTTAPTAAPTEVPTEQPTEEP
;
A
#
# COMPACT_ATOMS: atom_id res chain seq x y z
N MET A 1 -36.07 -52.52 -1.70
CA MET A 1 -36.04 -51.05 -1.58
C MET A 1 -35.54 -50.69 -0.19
N LYS A 2 -34.25 -50.36 -0.04
CA LYS A 2 -33.69 -49.83 1.21
C LYS A 2 -32.84 -48.62 0.83
N LEU A 3 -33.43 -47.42 0.93
CA LEU A 3 -32.66 -46.19 0.94
C LEU A 3 -32.16 -45.99 2.38
N LEU A 4 -30.85 -46.02 2.56
CA LEU A 4 -30.20 -45.46 3.75
C LEU A 4 -29.60 -44.13 3.30
N SER A 5 -30.23 -43.03 3.73
CA SER A 5 -29.81 -41.67 3.47
C SER A 5 -28.46 -41.39 4.12
N THR A 6 -27.46 -41.06 3.32
CA THR A 6 -26.19 -40.49 3.78
C THR A 6 -26.41 -39.03 4.17
N VAL A 7 -26.31 -38.70 5.46
CA VAL A 7 -26.26 -37.30 5.90
C VAL A 7 -24.82 -36.83 5.75
N ALA A 8 -24.56 -36.01 4.72
CA ALA A 8 -23.30 -35.29 4.59
C ALA A 8 -23.31 -34.10 5.55
N LEU A 9 -22.49 -34.15 6.61
CA LEU A 9 -22.22 -32.99 7.45
C LEU A 9 -21.30 -32.04 6.66
N VAL A 10 -21.88 -31.00 6.05
CA VAL A 10 -21.09 -29.90 5.49
C VAL A 10 -20.64 -29.04 6.67
N ALA A 11 -19.38 -29.16 7.07
CA ALA A 11 -18.74 -28.20 7.96
C ALA A 11 -18.62 -26.87 7.21
N MET A 12 -19.53 -25.93 7.46
CA MET A 12 -19.34 -24.55 7.05
C MET A 12 -18.14 -24.00 7.83
N ALA A 13 -17.02 -23.79 7.14
CA ALA A 13 -15.95 -22.96 7.64
C ALA A 13 -16.55 -21.57 7.92
N LEU A 14 -16.58 -21.17 9.19
CA LEU A 14 -16.87 -19.80 9.59
C LEU A 14 -15.72 -18.93 9.07
N ASN A 15 -15.85 -18.47 7.84
CA ASN A 15 -15.03 -17.39 7.33
C ASN A 15 -15.45 -16.15 8.11
N HIS A 16 -14.73 -15.82 9.18
CA HIS A 16 -14.79 -14.50 9.78
C HIS A 16 -14.26 -13.52 8.74
N VAL A 17 -15.16 -12.99 7.89
CA VAL A 17 -14.87 -11.84 7.03
C VAL A 17 -15.08 -10.61 7.88
N GLU A 18 -14.15 -10.39 8.80
CA GLU A 18 -14.09 -9.15 9.56
C GLU A 18 -12.95 -8.35 8.92
N GLY A 19 -13.33 -7.35 8.12
CA GLY A 19 -12.43 -6.55 7.31
C GLY A 19 -12.22 -5.17 7.92
N HIS A 20 -10.97 -4.75 8.14
CA HIS A 20 -10.65 -3.65 9.05
C HIS A 20 -9.69 -2.59 8.50
N GLY A 21 -8.92 -2.90 7.46
CA GLY A 21 -8.17 -1.90 6.69
C GLY A 21 -6.85 -2.43 6.13
N ARG A 22 -6.30 -1.71 5.14
CA ARG A 22 -5.03 -2.05 4.49
C ARG A 22 -4.28 -0.83 3.98
N LEU A 23 -2.95 -0.92 3.99
CA LEU A 23 -2.06 0.06 3.38
C LEU A 23 -2.00 -0.13 1.85
N ILE A 24 -2.55 0.82 1.11
CA ILE A 24 -2.68 0.78 -0.35
C ILE A 24 -1.44 1.32 -1.07
N ALA A 25 -0.88 2.41 -0.57
CA ALA A 25 0.30 3.06 -1.16
C ALA A 25 1.30 3.45 -0.06
N PRO A 26 2.54 2.94 -0.10
CA PRO A 26 3.00 1.84 -0.96
C PRO A 26 2.20 0.55 -0.66
N PRO A 27 1.98 -0.34 -1.65
CA PRO A 27 1.16 -1.54 -1.42
C PRO A 27 1.84 -2.48 -0.43
N HIS A 28 1.14 -2.84 0.64
CA HIS A 28 1.66 -3.81 1.60
C HIS A 28 1.70 -5.24 1.05
N ARG A 29 2.48 -6.12 1.70
CA ARG A 29 2.74 -7.50 1.28
C ARG A 29 1.47 -8.34 1.01
N GLY A 30 0.41 -8.17 1.80
CA GLY A 30 -0.86 -8.87 1.56
C GLY A 30 -1.64 -8.32 0.34
N TYR A 31 -1.59 -7.01 0.11
CA TYR A 31 -2.32 -6.37 -1.00
C TYR A 31 -1.58 -6.43 -2.33
N ILE A 32 -0.24 -6.40 -2.32
CA ILE A 32 0.58 -6.18 -3.52
C ILE A 32 0.29 -7.19 -4.64
N GLY A 33 -0.02 -8.46 -4.31
CA GLY A 33 -0.36 -9.50 -5.28
C GLY A 33 -1.67 -9.28 -6.04
N LYS A 34 -2.53 -8.36 -5.60
CA LYS A 34 -3.75 -7.96 -6.33
C LYS A 34 -3.47 -6.98 -7.46
N LEU A 35 -2.29 -6.37 -7.48
CA LEU A 35 -1.93 -5.41 -8.51
C LEU A 35 -1.48 -6.13 -9.80
N PRO A 36 -1.92 -5.68 -10.99
CA PRO A 36 -1.59 -6.33 -12.26
C PRO A 36 -0.09 -6.56 -12.49
N GLN A 37 0.75 -5.66 -11.98
CA GLN A 37 2.21 -5.72 -12.12
C GLN A 37 2.89 -6.81 -11.27
N PHE A 38 2.23 -7.32 -10.22
CA PHE A 38 2.80 -8.29 -9.27
C PHE A 38 2.06 -9.64 -9.28
N LYS A 39 0.92 -9.75 -9.97
CA LYS A 39 0.03 -10.93 -9.95
C LYS A 39 0.70 -12.27 -10.27
N ASP A 40 1.76 -12.25 -11.09
CA ASP A 40 2.48 -13.46 -11.53
C ASP A 40 3.69 -13.77 -10.63
N VAL A 41 3.94 -12.96 -9.60
CA VAL A 41 5.09 -13.06 -8.68
C VAL A 41 4.63 -13.23 -7.24
N VAL A 42 3.61 -12.47 -6.81
CA VAL A 42 3.10 -12.49 -5.44
C VAL A 42 1.69 -13.09 -5.44
N PRO A 43 1.42 -14.14 -4.64
CA PRO A 43 0.08 -14.71 -4.55
C PRO A 43 -0.92 -13.68 -4.01
N THR A 44 -2.18 -13.79 -4.43
CA THR A 44 -3.26 -12.95 -3.89
C THR A 44 -3.62 -13.38 -2.48
N ASP A 45 -3.49 -12.47 -1.52
CA ASP A 45 -4.12 -12.61 -0.20
C ASP A 45 -5.54 -12.03 -0.22
N TYR A 46 -6.54 -12.88 -0.03
CA TYR A 46 -7.94 -12.47 0.05
C TYR A 46 -8.29 -11.80 1.39
N SER A 47 -7.45 -12.00 2.42
CA SER A 47 -7.61 -11.52 3.79
C SER A 47 -6.69 -10.34 4.13
N ASP A 48 -6.07 -9.73 3.12
CA ASP A 48 -5.10 -8.61 3.21
C ASP A 48 -5.53 -7.41 4.07
N HIS A 49 -6.84 -7.24 4.26
CA HIS A 49 -7.45 -6.15 5.01
C HIS A 49 -7.80 -6.53 6.46
N GLY A 50 -7.37 -7.70 6.94
CA GLY A 50 -7.68 -8.26 8.26
C GLY A 50 -6.46 -8.62 9.11
N LEU A 51 -5.30 -8.00 8.87
CA LEU A 51 -4.05 -8.32 9.57
C LEU A 51 -4.00 -7.74 11.00
N ASN A 52 -4.82 -8.31 11.88
CA ASN A 52 -5.07 -7.84 13.25
C ASN A 52 -4.31 -8.63 14.33
N ALA A 53 -3.23 -9.30 13.95
CA ALA A 53 -2.44 -10.19 14.81
C ALA A 53 -3.25 -11.29 15.52
N GLY A 54 -4.35 -11.75 14.91
CA GLY A 54 -5.25 -12.76 15.47
C GLY A 54 -6.29 -12.19 16.44
N GLY A 55 -6.45 -10.87 16.49
CA GLY A 55 -7.49 -10.16 17.23
C GLY A 55 -7.12 -9.81 18.67
N ILE A 56 -7.98 -9.00 19.29
CA ILE A 56 -7.74 -8.37 20.62
C ILE A 56 -7.32 -9.39 21.70
N GLN A 57 -7.89 -10.60 21.69
CA GLN A 57 -7.55 -11.60 22.70
C GLN A 57 -6.09 -12.09 22.61
N GLN A 58 -5.49 -12.05 21.42
CA GLN A 58 -4.08 -12.37 21.22
C GLN A 58 -3.17 -11.18 21.58
N THR A 59 -3.60 -9.96 21.24
CA THR A 59 -2.80 -8.74 21.41
C THR A 59 -2.87 -8.13 22.81
N LYS A 60 -3.82 -8.54 23.67
CA LYS A 60 -4.00 -7.99 25.03
C LYS A 60 -2.78 -8.05 25.95
N GLY A 61 -1.81 -8.91 25.63
CA GLY A 61 -0.54 -9.03 26.37
C GLY A 61 0.65 -8.40 25.64
N GLY A 62 0.38 -7.52 24.68
CA GLY A 62 1.39 -6.81 23.89
C GLY A 62 2.07 -7.65 22.82
N LYS A 63 1.61 -8.89 22.59
CA LYS A 63 2.23 -9.83 21.64
C LYS A 63 1.54 -9.80 20.28
N HIS A 64 2.31 -9.56 19.24
CA HIS A 64 1.84 -9.58 17.85
C HIS A 64 2.97 -9.99 16.89
N GLY A 65 2.63 -10.34 15.65
CA GLY A 65 3.60 -10.42 14.57
C GLY A 65 4.00 -9.03 14.09
N VAL A 66 5.20 -8.92 13.52
CA VAL A 66 5.78 -7.62 13.14
C VAL A 66 4.97 -6.96 12.03
N CYS A 67 4.41 -7.80 11.15
CA CYS A 67 3.65 -7.41 9.97
C CYS A 67 2.17 -7.82 10.01
N GLY A 68 1.62 -8.02 11.21
CA GLY A 68 0.17 -8.19 11.43
C GLY A 68 -0.32 -9.64 11.51
N ASP A 69 0.58 -10.61 11.39
CA ASP A 69 0.29 -12.02 11.65
C ASP A 69 0.12 -12.30 13.16
N PRO A 70 -0.56 -13.39 13.55
CA PRO A 70 -0.64 -13.81 14.94
C PRO A 70 0.74 -14.12 15.54
N TYR A 71 0.96 -13.73 16.80
CA TYR A 71 2.24 -13.96 17.47
C TYR A 71 2.64 -15.44 17.51
N ASN A 72 1.68 -16.33 17.81
CA ASN A 72 1.88 -17.80 17.86
C ASN A 72 1.46 -18.50 16.56
N GLY A 73 1.43 -17.79 15.43
CA GLY A 73 1.02 -18.31 14.12
C GLY A 73 2.15 -18.33 13.09
N ALA A 74 1.81 -18.74 11.86
CA ALA A 74 2.68 -18.53 10.72
C ALA A 74 2.90 -17.03 10.50
N ARG A 75 4.12 -16.65 10.13
CA ARG A 75 4.52 -15.26 9.87
C ARG A 75 4.56 -15.01 8.36
N ASP A 76 3.39 -15.12 7.74
CA ASP A 76 3.25 -15.11 6.29
C ASP A 76 3.60 -13.75 5.67
N HIS A 77 3.40 -12.66 6.42
CA HIS A 77 3.65 -11.29 5.99
C HIS A 77 5.01 -10.74 6.42
N GLU A 78 5.81 -11.52 7.15
CA GLU A 78 7.20 -11.14 7.49
C GLU A 78 8.17 -11.54 6.37
N THR A 79 9.36 -10.93 6.31
CA THR A 79 10.36 -11.22 5.27
C THR A 79 10.65 -12.72 5.18
N GLY A 80 10.54 -13.34 4.01
CA GLY A 80 10.67 -14.79 3.81
C GLY A 80 9.41 -15.62 4.07
N GLY A 81 8.30 -14.99 4.49
CA GLY A 81 6.98 -15.61 4.53
C GLY A 81 6.34 -15.72 3.15
N MET A 82 5.08 -16.22 3.11
CA MET A 82 4.31 -16.41 1.88
C MET A 82 4.16 -15.13 1.05
N TYR A 83 4.08 -13.98 1.71
CA TYR A 83 3.90 -12.66 1.08
C TYR A 83 5.14 -11.76 1.23
N GLY A 84 6.05 -12.04 2.15
CA GLY A 84 7.31 -11.32 2.33
C GLY A 84 8.40 -11.80 1.35
N LEU A 85 8.20 -11.57 0.07
CA LEU A 85 8.93 -12.28 -0.98
C LEU A 85 10.25 -11.64 -1.45
N PHE A 86 10.74 -10.60 -0.77
CA PHE A 86 12.01 -9.94 -1.13
C PHE A 86 13.21 -10.91 -1.18
N PRO A 87 13.36 -11.89 -0.26
CA PRO A 87 14.51 -12.80 -0.28
C PRO A 87 14.65 -13.60 -1.57
N THR A 88 13.51 -13.96 -2.19
CA THR A 88 13.48 -14.74 -3.43
C THR A 88 13.46 -13.84 -4.65
N HIS A 89 12.65 -12.77 -4.65
CA HIS A 89 12.37 -11.97 -5.85
C HIS A 89 13.07 -10.60 -5.92
N GLY A 90 13.66 -10.11 -4.83
CA GLY A 90 14.39 -8.84 -4.76
C GLY A 90 13.54 -7.66 -5.24
N SER A 91 14.10 -6.82 -6.11
CA SER A 91 13.45 -5.62 -6.66
C SER A 91 12.08 -5.87 -7.33
N LYS A 92 11.77 -7.11 -7.74
CA LYS A 92 10.49 -7.46 -8.39
C LYS A 92 9.28 -7.40 -7.46
N VAL A 93 9.48 -7.30 -6.15
CA VAL A 93 8.40 -7.17 -5.16
C VAL A 93 8.47 -5.86 -4.37
N ILE A 94 9.25 -4.89 -4.86
CA ILE A 94 9.30 -3.55 -4.29
C ILE A 94 8.07 -2.75 -4.75
N GLY A 95 7.26 -2.30 -3.79
CA GLY A 95 6.00 -1.61 -4.03
C GLY A 95 6.17 -0.13 -4.38
N ALA A 96 7.27 0.50 -3.97
CA ALA A 96 7.59 1.89 -4.29
C ALA A 96 9.09 2.21 -4.16
N CYS A 97 9.52 3.30 -4.81
CA CYS A 97 10.89 3.82 -4.79
C CYS A 97 10.83 5.31 -4.47
N TYR A 98 11.50 5.75 -3.39
CA TYR A 98 11.49 7.15 -2.94
C TYR A 98 12.90 7.72 -2.78
N ALA A 99 13.04 9.02 -2.96
CA ALA A 99 14.31 9.70 -2.66
C ALA A 99 14.54 9.77 -1.14
N PRO A 100 15.79 9.73 -0.66
CA PRO A 100 16.09 9.97 0.75
C PRO A 100 15.55 11.33 1.22
N GLY A 101 14.94 11.38 2.40
CA GLY A 101 14.37 12.62 2.92
C GLY A 101 13.04 13.06 2.30
N ALA A 102 12.47 12.31 1.36
CA ALA A 102 11.23 12.69 0.69
C ALA A 102 10.03 12.69 1.65
N THR A 103 9.15 13.67 1.47
CA THR A 103 7.77 13.58 1.94
C THR A 103 6.98 12.71 0.97
N VAL A 104 6.43 11.61 1.47
CA VAL A 104 5.70 10.62 0.66
C VAL A 104 4.21 10.67 0.95
N ASP A 105 3.40 10.55 -0.09
CA ASP A 105 1.95 10.34 0.05
C ASP A 105 1.68 8.86 0.35
N LEU A 106 1.14 8.60 1.53
CA LEU A 106 0.68 7.28 1.94
C LEU A 106 -0.84 7.21 1.81
N GLN A 107 -1.35 6.05 1.41
CA GLN A 107 -2.79 5.82 1.29
C GLN A 107 -3.20 4.56 2.04
N VAL A 108 -4.21 4.68 2.89
CA VAL A 108 -4.80 3.58 3.66
C VAL A 108 -6.27 3.46 3.30
N GLN A 109 -6.73 2.25 3.01
CA GLN A 109 -8.15 1.95 2.88
C GLN A 109 -8.68 1.42 4.21
N ILE A 110 -9.79 1.99 4.69
CA ILE A 110 -10.53 1.48 5.84
C ILE A 110 -11.87 0.94 5.37
N THR A 111 -12.14 -0.32 5.69
CA THR A 111 -13.41 -1.00 5.38
C THR A 111 -14.34 -1.06 6.58
N ALA A 112 -13.80 -0.99 7.81
CA ALA A 112 -14.53 -0.81 9.05
C ALA A 112 -13.76 0.14 9.97
N ASN A 113 -14.38 1.25 10.35
CA ASN A 113 -13.73 2.30 11.13
C ASN A 113 -13.86 2.05 12.63
N HIS A 114 -12.74 1.73 13.29
CA HIS A 114 -12.66 1.51 14.74
C HIS A 114 -12.18 2.76 15.50
N LYS A 115 -12.28 3.96 14.92
CA LYS A 115 -11.71 5.22 15.45
C LYS A 115 -10.21 5.11 15.66
N GLY A 116 -9.61 5.92 16.54
CA GLY A 116 -8.20 5.80 16.90
C GLY A 116 -7.29 6.51 15.90
N PHE A 117 -6.11 5.94 15.65
CA PHE A 117 -5.05 6.63 14.91
C PHE A 117 -4.15 5.66 14.13
N PHE A 118 -3.44 6.22 13.15
CA PHE A 118 -2.37 5.53 12.43
C PHE A 118 -1.00 6.05 12.87
N GLU A 119 -0.04 5.15 12.92
CA GLU A 119 1.39 5.47 12.96
C GLU A 119 2.12 4.74 11.84
N PHE A 120 3.24 5.33 11.41
CA PHE A 120 4.10 4.75 10.39
C PHE A 120 5.51 4.57 10.92
N GLY A 121 6.11 3.43 10.62
CA GLY A 121 7.48 3.12 10.96
C GLY A 121 8.30 2.74 9.73
N LEU A 122 9.61 2.90 9.82
CA LEU A 122 10.55 2.46 8.79
C LEU A 122 11.66 1.61 9.40
N CYS A 123 11.87 0.43 8.86
CA CYS A 123 12.97 -0.46 9.19
C CYS A 123 13.88 -0.64 7.96
N LYS A 124 15.19 -0.48 8.12
CA LYS A 124 16.17 -0.77 7.07
C LYS A 124 16.72 -2.19 7.26
N LEU A 125 16.61 -3.01 6.23
CA LEU A 125 17.19 -4.35 6.16
C LEU A 125 18.42 -4.33 5.25
N ASN A 126 19.56 -4.84 5.73
CA ASN A 126 20.85 -4.68 5.04
C ASN A 126 21.13 -5.85 4.09
N GLY A 127 20.66 -7.04 4.45
CA GLY A 127 20.76 -8.25 3.68
C GLY A 127 19.42 -8.69 3.09
N LYS A 128 19.50 -9.44 2.01
CA LYS A 128 18.34 -9.92 1.25
C LYS A 128 17.40 -10.82 2.08
N GLY A 129 17.92 -11.51 3.08
CA GLY A 129 17.17 -12.40 3.97
C GLY A 129 17.02 -11.89 5.41
N ASP A 130 17.44 -10.65 5.68
CA ASP A 130 17.29 -10.06 7.01
C ASP A 130 15.81 -9.99 7.39
N LYS A 131 15.51 -10.16 8.68
CA LYS A 131 14.15 -10.07 9.20
C LYS A 131 13.98 -8.73 9.91
N GLU A 132 12.88 -8.06 9.64
CA GLU A 132 12.40 -6.95 10.44
C GLU A 132 12.08 -7.42 11.87
N THR A 133 12.44 -6.58 12.84
CA THR A 133 12.09 -6.75 14.25
C THR A 133 11.44 -5.47 14.74
N GLU A 134 10.75 -5.52 15.88
CA GLU A 134 10.14 -4.33 16.48
C GLU A 134 11.16 -3.21 16.72
N GLU A 135 12.37 -3.56 17.16
CA GLU A 135 13.43 -2.61 17.49
C GLU A 135 14.04 -1.92 16.26
N CYS A 136 13.85 -2.48 15.07
CA CYS A 136 14.34 -1.89 13.82
C CYS A 136 13.52 -0.68 13.38
N PHE A 137 12.24 -0.61 13.77
CA PHE A 137 11.34 0.43 13.29
C PHE A 137 11.60 1.76 14.00
N GLN A 138 12.02 2.76 13.21
CA GLN A 138 11.96 4.14 13.64
C GLN A 138 10.61 4.75 13.26
N THR A 139 9.99 5.50 14.17
CA THR A 139 8.73 6.20 13.89
C THR A 139 8.94 7.34 12.91
N LEU A 140 8.11 7.38 11.87
CA LEU A 140 8.06 8.49 10.92
C LEU A 140 7.16 9.61 11.45
N THR A 141 7.38 10.83 10.96
CA THR A 141 6.57 12.01 11.30
C THR A 141 5.94 12.61 10.06
N GLN A 142 4.74 13.15 10.24
CA GLN A 142 4.10 14.04 9.28
C GLN A 142 4.93 15.33 9.10
N PRO A 143 4.72 16.09 8.01
CA PRO A 143 5.39 17.38 7.80
C PRO A 143 5.16 18.40 8.94
N ASN A 144 4.05 18.29 9.67
CA ASN A 144 3.75 19.13 10.84
C ASN A 144 4.47 18.66 12.13
N GLY A 145 5.25 17.58 12.07
CA GLY A 145 5.99 16.99 13.20
C GLY A 145 5.19 15.97 14.03
N GLU A 146 3.91 15.75 13.75
CA GLU A 146 3.10 14.78 14.46
C GLU A 146 3.41 13.34 14.01
N LYS A 147 3.41 12.40 14.95
CA LYS A 147 3.60 10.97 14.67
C LYS A 147 2.29 10.29 14.27
N GLN A 148 1.21 10.66 14.95
CA GLN A 148 -0.09 10.02 14.82
C GLN A 148 -0.99 10.78 13.85
N TRP A 149 -1.59 10.04 12.93
CA TRP A 149 -2.66 10.55 12.08
C TRP A 149 -4.00 10.09 12.66
N GLN A 150 -4.82 11.04 13.16
CA GLN A 150 -6.10 10.73 13.79
C GLN A 150 -7.13 10.32 12.73
N LEU A 151 -7.70 9.13 12.87
CA LEU A 151 -8.63 8.57 11.88
C LEU A 151 -9.99 9.31 11.93
N PRO A 152 -10.39 10.03 10.85
CA PRO A 152 -11.72 10.61 10.75
C PRO A 152 -12.79 9.53 10.70
N ALA A 153 -14.04 9.89 10.96
CA ALA A 153 -15.16 8.98 10.80
C ALA A 153 -15.36 8.58 9.33
N GLY A 154 -15.88 7.38 9.10
CA GLY A 154 -16.24 6.86 7.78
C GLY A 154 -15.29 5.77 7.27
N ASN A 155 -15.76 5.01 6.29
CA ASN A 155 -14.99 3.99 5.60
C ASN A 155 -14.59 4.55 4.24
N ASP A 156 -13.30 4.81 4.03
CA ASP A 156 -12.80 5.49 2.84
C ASP A 156 -11.32 5.14 2.59
N PHE A 157 -10.77 5.70 1.51
CA PHE A 157 -9.35 5.81 1.24
C PHE A 157 -8.82 7.12 1.81
N PHE A 158 -8.12 7.03 2.92
CA PHE A 158 -7.45 8.17 3.54
C PHE A 158 -6.08 8.37 2.93
N LYS A 159 -5.70 9.64 2.72
CA LYS A 159 -4.37 10.06 2.23
C LYS A 159 -3.69 10.94 3.28
N MET A 160 -2.42 10.68 3.52
CA MET A 160 -1.61 11.36 4.53
C MET A 160 -0.18 11.48 4.02
N GLN A 161 0.60 12.40 4.60
CA GLN A 161 1.99 12.63 4.23
C GLN A 161 2.91 12.34 5.40
N TYR A 162 4.01 11.63 5.12
CA TYR A 162 5.06 11.34 6.10
C TYR A 162 6.44 11.59 5.49
N THR A 163 7.39 12.02 6.33
CA THR A 163 8.76 12.31 5.89
C THR A 163 9.66 11.10 6.14
N LEU A 164 10.35 10.63 5.09
CA LEU A 164 11.37 9.59 5.21
C LEU A 164 12.67 10.18 5.81
N PRO A 165 13.50 9.39 6.51
CA PRO A 165 14.80 9.85 6.99
C PRO A 165 15.74 10.21 5.83
N LYS A 166 16.55 11.24 6.01
CA LYS A 166 17.48 11.75 4.98
C LYS A 166 18.73 10.89 4.81
N ASP A 167 19.10 10.17 5.85
CA ASP A 167 20.31 9.36 5.99
C ASP A 167 20.05 7.86 5.77
N VAL A 168 18.81 7.47 5.52
CA VAL A 168 18.45 6.09 5.20
C VAL A 168 18.44 5.89 3.69
N LYS A 169 19.21 4.89 3.24
CA LYS A 169 19.20 4.35 1.88
C LYS A 169 19.12 2.83 1.94
N CYS A 170 18.32 2.25 1.06
CA CYS A 170 18.06 0.82 0.97
C CYS A 170 17.60 0.48 -0.45
N ASP A 171 18.50 -0.11 -1.22
CA ASP A 171 18.29 -0.57 -2.59
C ASP A 171 19.21 -1.75 -2.94
N GLY A 172 18.98 -2.37 -4.10
CA GLY A 172 19.69 -3.58 -4.50
C GLY A 172 19.30 -4.77 -3.62
N ASP A 173 20.28 -5.37 -2.94
CA ASP A 173 20.04 -6.47 -1.98
C ASP A 173 19.65 -5.97 -0.57
N SER A 174 19.63 -4.65 -0.36
CA SER A 174 19.02 -3.98 0.80
C SER A 174 17.64 -3.45 0.43
N HIS A 175 16.69 -3.49 1.36
CA HIS A 175 15.38 -2.85 1.21
C HIS A 175 14.92 -2.26 2.53
N CYS A 176 13.92 -1.38 2.49
CA CYS A 176 13.27 -0.91 3.68
C CYS A 176 11.87 -1.48 3.78
N VAL A 177 11.46 -1.76 5.01
CA VAL A 177 10.09 -2.13 5.35
C VAL A 177 9.41 -0.88 5.92
N LEU A 178 8.40 -0.38 5.20
CA LEU A 178 7.49 0.64 5.71
C LEU A 178 6.33 -0.06 6.40
N ARG A 179 6.12 0.22 7.67
CA ARG A 179 5.04 -0.36 8.46
C ARG A 179 3.95 0.65 8.73
N TRP A 180 2.72 0.32 8.36
CA TRP A 180 1.52 0.96 8.89
C TRP A 180 1.09 0.21 10.14
N TRP A 181 0.81 0.95 11.21
CA TRP A 181 0.15 0.46 12.40
C TRP A 181 -1.13 1.25 12.63
N TYR A 182 -2.24 0.55 12.79
CA TYR A 182 -3.51 1.11 13.16
C TYR A 182 -3.88 0.66 14.57
N ALA A 183 -4.01 1.60 15.49
CA ALA A 183 -4.60 1.37 16.80
C ALA A 183 -6.03 1.88 16.82
N GLY A 184 -6.99 0.97 17.07
CA GLY A 184 -8.39 1.32 17.29
C GLY A 184 -8.61 2.17 18.55
N GLY A 185 -9.80 2.72 18.67
CA GLY A 185 -10.20 3.60 19.78
C GLY A 185 -11.69 3.52 20.10
N ASN A 186 -12.34 2.42 19.75
CA ASN A 186 -13.77 2.21 19.93
C ASN A 186 -14.12 1.46 21.22
N ASN A 187 -13.15 0.95 21.98
CA ASN A 187 -13.37 0.34 23.29
C ASN A 187 -13.18 1.38 24.41
N PRO A 188 -14.23 1.88 25.07
CA PRO A 188 -14.09 2.89 26.10
C PRO A 188 -13.48 2.30 27.39
N GLY A 189 -12.61 3.07 28.06
CA GLY A 189 -12.08 2.73 29.38
C GLY A 189 -10.97 1.67 29.39
N VAL A 190 -10.44 1.29 28.22
CA VAL A 190 -9.29 0.37 28.12
C VAL A 190 -8.09 1.07 27.47
N GLY A 191 -6.88 0.65 27.85
CA GLY A 191 -5.64 1.12 27.23
C GLY A 191 -5.43 0.55 25.83
N LEU A 192 -4.27 0.87 25.22
CA LEU A 192 -3.91 0.47 23.86
C LEU A 192 -4.05 -1.04 23.59
N GLU A 193 -3.61 -1.88 24.54
CA GLU A 193 -3.69 -3.35 24.42
C GLU A 193 -5.13 -3.87 24.48
N GLY A 194 -6.08 -3.07 24.97
CA GLY A 194 -7.50 -3.39 24.95
C GLY A 194 -8.21 -2.96 23.66
N GLN A 195 -7.50 -2.31 22.73
CA GLN A 195 -8.02 -1.94 21.42
C GLN A 195 -7.65 -2.99 20.38
N GLU A 196 -8.47 -3.08 19.33
CA GLU A 196 -8.04 -3.81 18.13
C GLU A 196 -6.94 -3.05 17.41
N GLN A 197 -5.99 -3.80 16.85
CA GLN A 197 -4.81 -3.24 16.23
C GLN A 197 -4.46 -4.00 14.96
N PHE A 198 -3.91 -3.30 13.98
CA PHE A 198 -3.56 -3.85 12.67
C PHE A 198 -2.16 -3.41 12.27
N TRP A 199 -1.43 -4.31 11.62
CA TRP A 199 -0.12 -4.00 11.08
C TRP A 199 -0.02 -4.46 9.65
N ASN A 200 0.59 -3.64 8.81
CA ASN A 200 0.93 -3.99 7.43
C ASN A 200 2.37 -3.57 7.14
N CYS A 201 3.12 -4.42 6.45
CA CYS A 201 4.47 -4.12 5.99
C CYS A 201 4.50 -4.01 4.47
N ALA A 202 5.14 -2.96 3.95
CA ALA A 202 5.37 -2.74 2.53
C ALA A 202 6.88 -2.65 2.26
N ASP A 203 7.35 -3.38 1.25
CA ASP A 203 8.75 -3.34 0.83
C ASP A 203 8.97 -2.17 -0.13
N ILE A 204 9.88 -1.26 0.23
CA ILE A 204 10.21 -0.07 -0.55
C ILE A 204 11.71 0.06 -0.76
N TYR A 205 12.08 0.80 -1.80
CA TYR A 205 13.43 1.32 -1.96
C TYR A 205 13.53 2.79 -1.57
N ILE A 206 14.67 3.14 -0.98
CA ILE A 206 15.08 4.51 -0.75
C ILE A 206 16.47 4.68 -1.37
N SER A 207 16.56 5.42 -2.47
CA SER A 207 17.77 5.53 -3.28
C SER A 207 17.82 6.89 -3.97
N ASP A 208 19.02 7.40 -4.25
CA ASP A 208 19.17 8.64 -5.04
C ASP A 208 18.67 8.46 -6.49
N SER A 209 18.59 7.20 -6.95
CA SER A 209 18.00 6.85 -8.24
C SER A 209 16.47 6.95 -8.25
N CYS A 210 15.81 6.89 -7.09
CA CYS A 210 14.37 7.07 -6.98
C CYS A 210 14.01 8.55 -7.18
N GLY A 211 13.08 8.84 -8.09
CA GLY A 211 12.70 10.23 -8.42
C GLY A 211 13.64 10.92 -9.43
N SER A 212 14.74 10.27 -9.82
CA SER A 212 15.53 10.64 -11.00
C SER A 212 14.84 10.11 -12.26
N THR A 213 13.68 10.69 -12.60
CA THR A 213 13.22 10.57 -13.99
C THR A 213 14.28 11.26 -14.86
N PRO A 214 14.87 10.62 -15.89
CA PRO A 214 15.61 11.39 -16.87
C PRO A 214 14.60 12.33 -17.52
N THR A 215 14.67 13.62 -17.20
CA THR A 215 13.90 14.66 -17.89
C THR A 215 14.44 14.77 -19.31
N SER A 216 14.05 13.85 -20.19
CA SER A 216 13.91 14.15 -21.61
C SER A 216 12.46 14.58 -21.83
N SER A 217 12.11 15.78 -21.35
CA SER A 217 10.96 16.46 -21.91
C SER A 217 11.27 16.74 -23.38
N PRO A 218 10.45 16.28 -24.34
CA PRO A 218 10.51 16.81 -25.70
C PRO A 218 10.33 18.32 -25.59
N LYS A 219 11.26 19.09 -26.15
CA LYS A 219 11.00 20.50 -26.42
C LYS A 219 9.79 20.53 -27.36
N THR A 220 8.63 20.91 -26.83
CA THR A 220 7.51 21.33 -27.65
C THR A 220 7.96 22.65 -28.28
N ASP A 221 8.38 22.58 -29.54
CA ASP A 221 8.62 23.79 -30.34
C ASP A 221 7.32 24.60 -30.37
N ALA A 222 7.46 25.88 -30.04
CA ALA A 222 6.37 26.84 -30.01
C ALA A 222 5.70 26.95 -31.41
N PRO A 223 4.41 27.29 -31.49
CA PRO A 223 3.73 27.44 -32.77
C PRO A 223 4.34 28.62 -33.54
N THR A 224 4.90 28.33 -34.71
CA THR A 224 5.29 29.34 -35.71
C THR A 224 4.05 30.11 -36.16
N THR A 225 4.12 31.43 -36.03
CA THR A 225 3.18 32.40 -36.60
C THR A 225 3.07 32.23 -38.11
N ALA A 226 1.85 32.03 -38.61
CA ALA A 226 1.54 32.11 -40.03
C ALA A 226 1.28 33.58 -40.43
N PRO A 227 1.94 34.11 -41.47
CA PRO A 227 1.39 35.21 -42.25
C PRO A 227 0.79 34.64 -43.55
N THR A 228 -0.29 35.24 -44.06
CA THR A 228 -0.39 35.71 -45.47
C THR A 228 -1.79 36.24 -45.76
N ALA A 229 -1.82 37.48 -46.25
CA ALA A 229 -2.97 38.19 -46.76
C ALA A 229 -3.33 37.73 -48.20
N ALA A 230 -4.59 38.00 -48.58
CA ALA A 230 -5.29 37.69 -49.84
C ALA A 230 -4.65 38.32 -51.12
N PRO A 231 -5.13 38.05 -52.36
CA PRO A 231 -6.40 38.64 -52.85
C PRO A 231 -7.24 37.84 -53.87
N THR A 232 -8.53 38.21 -53.90
CA THR A 232 -9.54 38.31 -54.97
C THR A 232 -9.20 37.90 -56.41
N GLU A 233 -10.10 37.15 -57.07
CA GLU A 233 -10.57 37.44 -58.44
C GLU A 233 -11.88 36.68 -58.79
N VAL A 234 -12.76 37.38 -59.51
CA VAL A 234 -14.08 36.97 -60.07
C VAL A 234 -13.93 36.92 -61.60
N PRO A 235 -14.57 35.98 -62.33
CA PRO A 235 -15.56 36.43 -63.34
C PRO A 235 -16.78 35.50 -63.59
N THR A 236 -17.97 36.10 -63.46
CA THR A 236 -19.22 36.15 -64.25
C THR A 236 -19.49 35.25 -65.49
N GLU A 237 -20.68 34.59 -65.47
CA GLU A 237 -21.71 34.25 -66.51
C GLU A 237 -21.37 33.38 -67.76
N GLN A 238 -22.24 32.58 -68.42
CA GLN A 238 -23.71 32.33 -68.59
C GLN A 238 -23.86 31.04 -69.49
N PRO A 239 -25.02 30.59 -70.07
CA PRO A 239 -26.43 30.46 -69.64
C PRO A 239 -27.14 29.11 -70.03
N THR A 240 -28.36 28.91 -69.48
CA THR A 240 -29.62 28.20 -69.92
C THR A 240 -29.62 26.91 -70.76
N GLU A 241 -30.38 25.87 -70.36
CA GLU A 241 -31.75 25.57 -70.85
C GLU A 241 -32.38 24.31 -70.23
N GLU A 242 -33.68 24.43 -69.95
CA GLU A 242 -34.63 23.43 -69.44
C GLU A 242 -35.46 22.89 -70.63
N PRO A 243 -36.12 21.74 -70.46
CA PRO A 243 -37.58 21.77 -70.66
C PRO A 243 -38.38 21.15 -69.51
#